data_AF-A0A841SJQ2-F1
#
_entry.id   AF-A0A841SJQ2-F1
#
_cell.length_a   1.000
_cell.length_b   1.000
_cell.length_c   1.000
_cell.angle_alpha   90.00
_cell.angle_beta   90.00
_cell.angle_gamma   90.00
#
_symmetry.space_group_name_H-M   'P 1'
#
loop_
_entity.id
_entity.type
_entity.pdbx_description
1 polymer ?
#
loop_
_entity_poly.entity_id
_entity_poly.type
_entity_poly.pdbx_seq_one_letter_code
_entity_poly.pdbx_strand_id
1 'polypeptide(L)'
;MVMMTGSLAVRGMVVWLTPQQGGRVSGPPEPDYDYDYTATAFLPPRTADDGQAGIALRGFAPSAWRTQADGILVPGQGNKAQQIVPGAVVVITEGTRPVGFLTVEEVHAMAPDGTPVIPPKPATEPVLEPVEPVPVAEDAIEPPYRHSTAAARWTSTHGSDLVPAEPLTAEPAPDELLKAATSL
;
A
#
# COMPACT_ATOMS: atom_id res chain seq x y z
N MET A 1 0.01 -4.21 -14.46
CA MET A 1 0.05 -5.31 -13.46
C MET A 1 1.00 -6.37 -13.98
N VAL A 2 2.07 -6.68 -13.24
CA VAL A 2 3.06 -7.69 -13.64
C VAL A 2 2.72 -8.98 -12.90
N MET A 3 2.61 -10.09 -13.63
CA MET A 3 2.40 -11.42 -13.06
C MET A 3 3.77 -12.04 -12.82
N MET A 4 4.13 -12.28 -11.56
CA MET A 4 5.35 -13.00 -11.23
C MET A 4 5.02 -14.42 -10.80
N THR A 5 5.75 -15.39 -11.36
CA THR A 5 5.60 -16.82 -11.06
C THR A 5 6.77 -17.29 -10.22
N GLY A 6 6.50 -18.12 -9.21
CA GLY A 6 7.51 -18.64 -8.29
C GLY A 6 7.66 -17.79 -7.02
N SER A 7 8.72 -18.05 -6.27
CA SER A 7 9.02 -17.33 -5.04
C SER A 7 9.49 -15.91 -5.32
N LEU A 8 9.18 -14.99 -4.42
CA LEU A 8 9.51 -13.57 -4.54
C LEU A 8 10.29 -13.11 -3.33
N ALA A 9 11.39 -12.40 -3.56
CA ALA A 9 12.05 -11.64 -2.51
C ALA A 9 11.30 -10.31 -2.37
N VAL A 10 10.96 -9.96 -1.14
CA VAL A 10 10.24 -8.74 -0.80
C VAL A 10 10.98 -7.98 0.28
N ARG A 11 10.87 -6.66 0.26
CA ARG A 11 11.34 -5.79 1.33
C ARG A 11 10.24 -4.83 1.69
N GLY A 12 10.13 -4.49 2.97
CA GLY A 12 9.28 -3.39 3.38
C GLY A 12 9.05 -3.32 4.89
N MET A 13 7.92 -2.73 5.25
CA MET A 13 7.59 -2.41 6.63
C MET A 13 6.70 -3.46 7.25
N VAL A 14 7.21 -4.24 8.21
CA VAL A 14 6.38 -5.15 9.01
C VAL A 14 5.80 -4.42 10.22
N VAL A 15 4.54 -4.70 10.52
CA VAL A 15 3.81 -4.25 11.71
C VAL A 15 3.16 -5.47 12.35
N TRP A 16 3.51 -5.73 13.61
CA TRP A 16 2.91 -6.81 14.39
C TRP A 16 1.68 -6.31 15.13
N LEU A 17 0.62 -7.13 15.15
CA LEU A 17 -0.63 -6.80 15.80
C LEU A 17 -0.54 -7.08 17.30
N THR A 18 -0.99 -6.10 18.10
CA THR A 18 -1.08 -6.25 19.56
C THR A 18 -2.23 -7.17 19.94
N PRO A 19 -2.30 -7.66 21.20
CA PRO A 19 -3.43 -8.46 21.67
C PRO A 19 -4.77 -7.77 21.50
N GLN A 20 -4.82 -6.45 21.72
CA GLN A 20 -6.03 -5.64 21.60
C GLN A 20 -6.52 -5.55 20.15
N GLN A 21 -5.63 -5.77 19.17
CA GLN A 21 -5.94 -5.83 17.75
C GLN A 21 -6.21 -7.28 17.28
N GLY A 22 -6.28 -8.25 18.21
CA GLY A 22 -6.48 -9.67 17.91
C GLY A 22 -5.19 -10.44 17.55
N GLY A 23 -4.03 -9.80 17.69
CA GLY A 23 -2.73 -10.34 17.31
C GLY A 23 -2.01 -11.13 18.41
N ARG A 24 -0.70 -10.88 18.55
CA ARG A 24 0.20 -11.67 19.38
C ARG A 24 0.16 -11.25 20.84
N VAL A 25 -0.11 -12.20 21.74
CA VAL A 25 0.00 -12.03 23.21
C VAL A 25 1.44 -12.08 23.69
N SER A 26 2.31 -12.80 22.99
CA SER A 26 3.73 -12.90 23.33
C SER A 26 4.54 -11.64 23.04
N GLY A 27 3.96 -10.64 22.37
CA GLY A 27 4.71 -9.56 21.75
C GLY A 27 5.20 -9.89 20.33
N PRO A 28 5.93 -8.97 19.67
CA PRO A 28 6.56 -9.19 18.38
C PRO A 28 7.46 -10.43 18.40
N PRO A 29 7.63 -11.12 17.27
CA PRO A 29 8.59 -12.22 17.21
C PRO A 29 9.99 -11.74 17.57
N GLU A 30 10.74 -12.59 18.27
CA GLU A 30 12.18 -12.46 18.43
C GLU A 30 12.81 -13.42 17.41
N PRO A 31 13.29 -12.93 16.25
CA PRO A 31 14.00 -13.79 15.33
C PRO A 31 15.33 -14.16 16.02
N ASP A 32 15.59 -15.45 16.18
CA ASP A 32 16.94 -15.91 16.51
C ASP A 32 17.86 -15.46 15.37
N TYR A 33 19.06 -14.97 15.70
CA TYR A 33 20.01 -14.45 14.69
C TYR A 33 20.32 -15.44 13.56
N ASP A 34 20.13 -16.73 13.81
CA ASP A 34 20.39 -17.82 12.87
C ASP A 34 19.14 -18.30 12.11
N TYR A 35 17.94 -17.81 12.45
CA TYR A 35 16.67 -18.31 11.90
C TYR A 35 15.74 -17.20 11.40
N ASP A 36 15.27 -17.36 10.16
CA ASP A 36 14.20 -16.54 9.60
C ASP A 36 12.89 -16.84 10.33
N TYR A 37 12.09 -15.81 10.63
CA TYR A 37 10.73 -15.99 11.11
C TYR A 37 9.86 -16.53 9.98
N THR A 38 9.31 -17.73 10.14
CA THR A 38 8.47 -18.39 9.13
C THR A 38 7.01 -18.45 9.58
N ALA A 39 6.10 -18.10 8.68
CA ALA A 39 4.67 -18.09 8.94
C ALA A 39 3.86 -18.35 7.66
N THR A 40 2.54 -18.52 7.82
CA THR A 40 1.62 -18.42 6.70
C THR A 40 1.25 -16.95 6.47
N ALA A 41 0.83 -16.64 5.26
CA ALA A 41 0.33 -15.33 4.90
C ALA A 41 -0.72 -15.45 3.80
N PHE A 42 -1.47 -14.38 3.56
CA PHE A 42 -2.31 -14.27 2.37
C PHE A 42 -2.21 -12.86 1.79
N LEU A 43 -2.55 -12.75 0.50
CA LEU A 43 -2.54 -11.49 -0.24
C LEU A 43 -3.99 -11.14 -0.61
N PRO A 44 -4.55 -10.02 -0.11
CA PRO A 44 -5.84 -9.51 -0.57
C PRO A 44 -5.87 -9.39 -2.10
N PRO A 45 -7.01 -9.70 -2.75
CA PRO A 45 -8.33 -9.97 -2.17
C PRO A 45 -8.53 -11.39 -1.62
N ARG A 46 -7.50 -12.26 -1.65
CA ARG A 46 -7.61 -13.59 -1.05
C ARG A 46 -7.69 -13.51 0.47
N THR A 47 -8.06 -14.63 1.07
CA THR A 47 -8.25 -14.79 2.52
C THR A 47 -7.32 -15.87 3.06
N ALA A 48 -7.35 -16.05 4.38
CA ALA A 48 -6.59 -17.09 5.05
C ALA A 48 -7.04 -18.52 4.69
N ASP A 49 -8.24 -18.71 4.14
CA ASP A 49 -8.80 -20.03 3.87
C ASP A 49 -8.55 -20.52 2.43
N ASP A 50 -8.47 -19.61 1.46
CA ASP A 50 -8.43 -19.92 0.02
C ASP A 50 -7.11 -19.55 -0.68
N GLY A 51 -6.25 -18.75 -0.02
CA GLY A 51 -5.16 -18.06 -0.69
C GLY A 51 -3.87 -17.95 0.08
N GLN A 52 -3.49 -18.99 0.82
CA GLN A 52 -2.26 -18.98 1.61
C GLN A 52 -0.99 -18.96 0.72
N ALA A 53 -0.01 -18.22 1.20
CA ALA A 53 1.38 -18.21 0.79
C ALA A 53 2.24 -18.48 2.03
N GLY A 54 3.42 -19.06 1.84
CA GLY A 54 4.44 -19.10 2.89
C GLY A 54 5.18 -17.77 2.91
N ILE A 55 5.53 -17.28 4.10
CA ILE A 55 6.42 -16.13 4.26
C ILE A 55 7.56 -16.47 5.21
N ALA A 56 8.78 -16.10 4.82
CA ALA A 56 9.94 -16.04 5.69
C ALA A 56 10.38 -14.58 5.82
N LEU A 57 10.62 -14.11 7.04
CA LEU A 57 11.04 -12.73 7.33
C LEU A 57 12.35 -12.71 8.12
N ARG A 58 13.20 -11.73 7.80
CA ARG A 58 14.50 -11.51 8.43
C ARG A 58 14.81 -10.02 8.56
N GLY A 59 15.86 -9.70 9.30
CA GLY A 59 16.41 -8.34 9.40
C GLY A 59 15.50 -7.34 10.15
N PHE A 60 14.49 -7.84 10.86
CA PHE A 60 13.57 -7.02 11.63
C PHE A 60 14.01 -6.93 13.09
N ALA A 61 13.89 -5.74 13.69
CA ALA A 61 14.35 -5.49 15.05
C ALA A 61 13.59 -6.37 16.06
N PRO A 62 14.30 -7.12 16.93
CA PRO A 62 13.67 -7.93 17.98
C PRO A 62 12.77 -7.07 18.87
N SER A 63 11.62 -7.62 19.28
CA SER A 63 10.66 -6.92 20.14
C SER A 63 10.09 -5.60 19.59
N ALA A 64 10.41 -5.20 18.36
CA ALA A 64 9.84 -4.01 17.75
C ALA A 64 8.49 -4.32 17.09
N TRP A 65 7.45 -3.60 17.49
CA TRP A 65 6.11 -3.72 16.88
C TRP A 65 6.05 -3.28 15.43
N ARG A 66 7.01 -2.44 15.01
CA ARG A 66 7.14 -1.96 13.64
C ARG A 66 8.61 -1.85 13.27
N THR A 67 9.01 -2.49 12.18
CA THR A 67 10.42 -2.53 11.76
C THR A 67 10.53 -2.93 10.30
N GLN A 68 11.58 -2.44 9.63
CA GLN A 68 11.89 -2.88 8.28
C GLN A 68 12.21 -4.37 8.31
N ALA A 69 11.86 -5.08 7.25
CA ALA A 69 12.06 -6.51 7.11
C ALA A 69 12.31 -6.87 5.65
N ASP A 70 13.23 -7.79 5.43
CA ASP A 70 13.39 -8.49 4.17
C ASP A 70 12.69 -9.84 4.29
N GLY A 71 12.16 -10.36 3.18
CA GLY A 71 11.41 -11.60 3.21
C GLY A 71 11.36 -12.35 1.91
N ILE A 72 10.93 -13.60 2.01
CA ILE A 72 10.68 -14.49 0.89
C ILE A 72 9.22 -14.93 0.93
N LEU A 73 8.48 -14.64 -0.15
CA LEU A 73 7.11 -15.10 -0.37
C LEU A 73 7.11 -16.32 -1.26
N VAL A 74 6.66 -17.43 -0.71
CA VAL A 74 6.55 -18.71 -1.40
C VAL A 74 5.08 -18.92 -1.80
N PRO A 75 4.77 -19.15 -3.09
CA PRO A 75 3.41 -19.38 -3.51
C PRO A 75 2.85 -20.66 -2.91
N GLY A 76 1.60 -20.62 -2.43
CA GLY A 76 0.90 -21.82 -1.96
C GLY A 76 0.62 -22.83 -3.09
N GLN A 77 0.34 -24.06 -2.71
CA GLN A 77 0.04 -25.14 -3.65
C GLN A 77 -1.18 -24.79 -4.52
N GLY A 78 -1.03 -24.83 -5.85
CA GLY A 78 -2.06 -24.43 -6.82
C GLY A 78 -2.05 -22.94 -7.19
N ASN A 79 -1.40 -22.08 -6.41
CA ASN A 79 -1.34 -20.63 -6.65
C ASN A 79 -0.06 -20.25 -7.40
N LYS A 80 0.02 -20.60 -8.69
CA LYS A 80 1.26 -20.43 -9.49
C LYS A 80 1.69 -18.98 -9.73
N ALA A 81 0.77 -18.03 -9.64
CA ALA A 81 1.05 -16.61 -9.84
C ALA A 81 0.70 -15.80 -8.60
N GLN A 82 1.66 -14.99 -8.16
CA GLN A 82 1.51 -14.02 -7.08
C GLN A 82 1.38 -12.63 -7.70
N GLN A 83 0.29 -11.93 -7.40
CA GLN A 83 0.07 -10.55 -7.81
C GLN A 83 0.53 -9.64 -6.67
N ILE A 84 1.84 -9.40 -6.60
CA ILE A 84 2.40 -8.48 -5.62
C ILE A 84 3.15 -7.36 -6.33
N VAL A 85 2.97 -6.16 -5.82
CA VAL A 85 3.59 -4.94 -6.29
C VAL A 85 4.00 -4.11 -5.07
N PRO A 86 4.97 -3.21 -5.21
CA PRO A 86 5.18 -2.16 -4.20
C PRO A 86 3.86 -1.47 -3.82
N GLY A 87 3.66 -1.26 -2.52
CA GLY A 87 2.42 -0.77 -1.91
C GLY A 87 1.41 -1.87 -1.55
N ALA A 88 1.61 -3.12 -1.99
CA ALA A 88 0.74 -4.22 -1.58
C ALA A 88 0.90 -4.54 -0.08
N VAL A 89 -0.19 -5.04 0.52
CA VAL A 89 -0.20 -5.52 1.90
C VAL A 89 -0.24 -7.03 1.90
N VAL A 90 0.74 -7.64 2.54
CA VAL A 90 0.73 -9.08 2.87
C VAL A 90 0.25 -9.23 4.31
N VAL A 91 -0.79 -10.03 4.51
CA VAL A 91 -1.32 -10.32 5.84
C VAL A 91 -0.62 -11.56 6.37
N ILE A 92 0.12 -11.41 7.46
CA ILE A 92 0.85 -12.50 8.11
C ILE A 92 -0.09 -13.17 9.11
N THR A 93 -0.14 -14.49 9.09
CA THR A 93 -1.06 -15.30 9.89
C THR A 93 -0.35 -16.38 10.69
N GLU A 94 -0.93 -16.71 11.85
CA GLU A 94 -0.67 -17.96 12.56
C GLU A 94 -1.94 -18.81 12.49
N GLY A 95 -1.89 -19.91 11.73
CA GLY A 95 -3.12 -20.59 11.30
C GLY A 95 -3.94 -19.66 10.41
N THR A 96 -5.20 -19.41 10.78
CA THR A 96 -6.10 -18.46 10.08
C THR A 96 -6.14 -17.07 10.72
N ARG A 97 -5.48 -16.88 11.87
CA ARG A 97 -5.53 -15.64 12.63
C ARG A 97 -4.48 -14.64 12.13
N PRO A 98 -4.86 -13.41 11.73
CA PRO A 98 -3.90 -12.36 11.42
C PRO A 98 -3.07 -11.96 12.64
N VAL A 99 -1.76 -11.89 12.48
CA VAL A 99 -0.80 -11.52 13.53
C VAL A 99 0.08 -10.34 13.13
N GLY A 100 0.09 -9.96 11.86
CA GLY A 100 0.88 -8.84 11.37
C GLY A 100 0.56 -8.48 9.92
N PHE A 101 1.11 -7.35 9.51
CA PHE A 101 1.03 -6.85 8.14
C PHE A 101 2.42 -6.51 7.65
N LEU A 102 2.74 -6.87 6.42
CA LEU A 102 3.90 -6.37 5.70
C LEU A 102 3.42 -5.45 4.58
N THR A 103 3.77 -4.17 4.66
CA THR A 103 3.61 -3.24 3.55
C THR A 103 4.84 -3.35 2.66
N VAL A 104 4.65 -3.82 1.44
CA VAL A 104 5.73 -4.14 0.51
C VAL A 104 6.24 -2.85 -0.13
N GLU A 105 7.55 -2.66 -0.12
CA GLU A 105 8.23 -1.51 -0.72
C GLU A 105 8.99 -1.94 -1.98
N GLU A 106 9.62 -3.11 -1.96
CA GLU A 106 10.35 -3.67 -3.10
C GLU A 106 9.97 -5.13 -3.34
N VAL A 107 10.00 -5.55 -4.61
CA VAL A 107 9.69 -6.91 -5.05
C VAL A 107 10.69 -7.33 -6.12
N HIS A 108 11.32 -8.49 -5.91
CA HIS A 108 12.21 -9.11 -6.87
C HIS A 108 11.79 -10.55 -7.10
N ALA A 109 11.80 -10.98 -8.37
CA ALA A 109 11.61 -12.39 -8.70
C ALA A 109 12.80 -13.20 -8.14
N MET A 110 12.57 -14.42 -7.66
CA MET A 110 13.67 -15.30 -7.27
C MET A 110 14.05 -16.24 -8.40
N ALA A 111 15.34 -16.42 -8.60
CA ALA A 111 15.88 -17.47 -9.45
C ALA A 111 15.73 -18.85 -8.76
N PRO A 112 15.82 -19.97 -9.52
CA PRO A 112 15.70 -21.32 -8.95
C PRO A 112 16.76 -21.66 -7.88
N ASP A 113 17.88 -20.94 -7.86
CA ASP A 113 18.97 -21.08 -6.89
C ASP A 113 18.73 -20.30 -5.58
N GLY A 114 17.60 -19.59 -5.48
CA GLY A 114 17.24 -18.79 -4.30
C GLY A 114 17.77 -17.35 -4.33
N THR A 115 18.45 -16.91 -5.39
CA THR A 115 18.95 -15.54 -5.50
C THR A 115 17.89 -14.58 -6.04
N PRO A 116 17.78 -13.34 -5.52
CA PRO A 116 16.88 -12.35 -6.08
C PRO A 116 17.40 -11.87 -7.44
N VAL A 117 16.54 -11.95 -8.46
CA VAL A 117 16.78 -11.38 -9.78
C VAL A 117 16.51 -9.88 -9.70
N ILE A 118 17.57 -9.13 -9.47
CA ILE A 118 17.53 -7.66 -9.52
C ILE A 118 17.63 -7.27 -11.00
N PRO A 119 16.56 -6.70 -11.61
CA PRO A 119 16.70 -6.19 -12.97
C PRO A 119 17.76 -5.09 -12.96
N PRO A 120 18.67 -5.05 -13.94
CA PRO A 120 19.68 -4.01 -14.01
C PRO A 120 18.97 -2.65 -14.00
N LYS A 121 19.35 -1.80 -13.04
CA LYS A 121 18.91 -0.39 -13.01
C LYS A 121 19.13 0.15 -14.42
N PRO A 122 18.09 0.68 -15.11
CA PRO A 122 18.28 1.23 -16.45
C PRO A 122 19.42 2.24 -16.36
N ALA A 123 20.47 1.99 -17.13
CA ALA A 123 21.63 2.85 -17.16
C ALA A 123 21.11 4.25 -17.44
N THR A 124 21.38 5.18 -16.52
CA THR A 124 21.23 6.60 -16.75
C THR A 124 21.77 6.89 -18.14
N GLU A 125 20.92 7.41 -19.02
CA GLU A 125 21.30 7.78 -20.38
C GLU A 125 22.63 8.54 -20.34
N PRO A 126 23.59 8.25 -21.24
CA PRO A 126 24.83 8.99 -21.27
C PRO A 126 24.47 10.47 -21.40
N VAL A 127 24.93 11.26 -20.43
CA VAL A 127 24.89 12.72 -20.48
C VAL A 127 25.47 13.13 -21.82
N LEU A 128 24.60 13.58 -22.73
CA LEU A 128 25.03 14.25 -23.94
C LEU A 128 25.86 15.45 -23.48
N GLU A 129 27.13 15.49 -23.89
CA GLU A 129 28.03 16.59 -23.59
C GLU A 129 27.35 17.93 -23.94
N PRO A 130 27.59 19.02 -23.17
CA PRO A 130 27.03 20.32 -23.48
C PRO A 130 27.54 20.77 -24.87
N VAL A 131 26.67 20.72 -25.87
CA VAL A 131 26.95 21.32 -27.18
C VAL A 131 27.01 22.82 -26.98
N GLU A 132 28.17 23.43 -27.29
CA GLU A 132 28.34 24.88 -27.27
C GLU A 132 27.25 25.57 -28.12
N PRO A 133 26.60 26.63 -27.62
CA PRO A 133 25.57 27.31 -28.39
C PRO A 133 26.18 28.05 -29.58
N VAL A 134 25.85 27.58 -30.78
CA VAL A 134 26.03 28.31 -32.04
C VAL A 134 25.20 29.61 -31.95
N PRO A 135 25.76 30.79 -32.24
CA PRO A 135 24.98 32.03 -32.29
C PRO A 135 24.08 32.00 -33.53
N VAL A 136 22.79 31.73 -33.33
CA VAL A 136 21.77 31.85 -34.37
C VAL A 136 21.25 33.28 -34.34
N ALA A 137 21.54 34.01 -35.42
CA ALA A 137 20.98 35.31 -35.70
C ALA A 137 19.45 35.25 -35.73
N GLU A 138 18.85 36.30 -35.16
CA GLU A 138 17.41 36.58 -35.15
C GLU A 138 16.88 36.59 -36.59
N ASP A 139 16.11 35.59 -36.98
CA ASP A 139 14.82 35.81 -37.64
C ASP A 139 14.07 34.50 -37.91
N ALA A 140 12.79 34.57 -37.54
CA ALA A 140 11.66 33.76 -38.01
C ALA A 140 11.28 32.45 -37.28
N ILE A 141 10.01 32.46 -36.85
CA ILE A 141 9.04 31.35 -36.72
C ILE A 141 8.89 30.68 -35.34
N GLU A 142 8.00 31.28 -34.53
CA GLU A 142 6.94 30.68 -33.70
C GLU A 142 7.15 29.26 -33.09
N PRO A 143 7.29 29.13 -31.75
CA PRO A 143 7.19 27.83 -31.08
C PRO A 143 5.73 27.40 -30.89
N PRO A 144 5.35 26.14 -31.23
CA PRO A 144 4.01 25.63 -30.96
C PRO A 144 3.95 25.15 -29.50
N TYR A 145 3.84 26.09 -28.55
CA TYR A 145 3.57 25.73 -27.16
C TYR A 145 2.15 26.12 -26.76
N ARG A 146 1.21 25.18 -26.98
CA ARG A 146 -0.10 25.24 -26.34
C ARG A 146 0.08 24.89 -24.87
N HIS A 147 -0.13 25.85 -23.98
CA HIS A 147 -0.34 25.55 -22.57
C HIS A 147 -1.56 24.62 -22.43
N SER A 148 -1.31 23.38 -22.00
CA SER A 148 -2.35 22.41 -21.66
C SER A 148 -3.20 22.93 -20.50
N THR A 149 -4.45 23.28 -20.78
CA THR A 149 -5.47 23.68 -19.80
C THR A 149 -6.04 22.47 -19.02
N ALA A 150 -5.19 21.55 -18.59
CA ALA A 150 -5.61 20.37 -17.82
C ALA A 150 -5.97 20.68 -16.36
N ALA A 151 -5.64 21.87 -15.85
CA ALA A 151 -6.02 22.31 -14.50
C ALA A 151 -7.48 22.80 -14.37
N ALA A 152 -8.25 22.87 -15.47
CA ALA A 152 -9.63 23.39 -15.44
C ALA A 152 -10.71 22.32 -15.16
N ARG A 153 -10.36 21.04 -14.96
CA ARG A 153 -11.36 19.96 -14.83
C ARG A 153 -11.80 19.61 -13.41
N TRP A 154 -11.26 20.25 -12.37
CA TRP A 154 -11.59 19.94 -10.97
C TRP A 154 -12.17 21.14 -10.22
N THR A 155 -13.19 21.76 -10.80
CA THR A 155 -14.22 22.48 -10.03
C THR A 155 -15.58 21.89 -10.40
N SER A 156 -15.81 20.64 -10.01
CA SER A 156 -17.17 20.13 -9.93
C SER A 156 -17.85 20.86 -8.79
N THR A 157 -18.64 21.88 -9.13
CA THR A 157 -19.62 22.50 -8.25
C THR A 157 -20.39 21.38 -7.56
N HIS A 158 -20.23 21.25 -6.25
CA HIS A 158 -21.07 20.35 -5.46
C HIS A 158 -22.51 20.83 -5.59
N GLY A 159 -23.43 19.93 -5.93
CA GLY A 159 -24.88 20.16 -5.94
C GLY A 159 -25.48 20.39 -4.55
N SER A 160 -24.71 20.95 -3.62
CA SER A 160 -25.10 21.31 -2.25
C SER A 160 -25.30 22.82 -2.09
N ASP A 161 -24.92 23.63 -3.09
CA ASP A 161 -24.86 25.10 -2.98
C ASP A 161 -26.09 25.83 -3.55
N LEU A 162 -27.18 25.07 -3.82
CA LEU A 162 -28.48 25.63 -4.19
C LEU A 162 -29.55 25.14 -3.20
N VAL A 163 -29.40 25.54 -1.95
CA VAL A 163 -30.53 25.63 -1.03
C VAL A 163 -30.70 27.12 -0.70
N PRO A 164 -31.76 27.79 -1.17
CA PRO A 164 -32.07 29.12 -0.63
C PRO A 164 -32.28 28.98 0.87
N ALA A 165 -31.55 29.78 1.65
CA ALA A 165 -31.68 29.84 3.10
C ALA A 165 -33.14 30.16 3.46
N GLU A 166 -33.87 29.17 3.96
CA GLU A 166 -35.12 29.40 4.66
C GLU A 166 -34.81 30.16 5.96
N PRO A 167 -35.58 31.21 6.31
CA PRO A 167 -35.42 31.89 7.58
C PRO A 167 -35.74 30.93 8.73
N LEU A 168 -34.88 30.92 9.75
CA LEU A 168 -35.10 30.25 11.04
C LEU A 168 -36.46 30.67 11.62
N THR A 169 -37.47 29.83 11.41
CA THR A 169 -38.77 29.97 12.05
C THR A 169 -38.65 29.42 13.47
N ALA A 170 -38.63 30.33 14.43
CA ALA A 170 -39.04 30.26 15.84
C ALA A 170 -38.87 28.93 16.62
N GLU A 171 -38.12 29.01 17.72
CA GLU A 171 -38.16 28.06 18.85
C GLU A 171 -39.60 27.68 19.24
N PRO A 172 -39.91 26.39 19.42
CA PRO A 172 -41.15 26.00 20.07
C PRO A 172 -41.07 26.33 21.57
N ALA A 173 -42.09 27.02 22.08
CA ALA A 173 -42.23 27.36 23.48
C ALA A 173 -42.22 26.10 24.39
N PRO A 174 -41.68 26.20 25.62
CA PRO A 174 -41.42 25.05 26.50
C PRO A 174 -42.67 24.29 27.02
N ASP A 175 -43.89 24.65 26.63
CA ASP A 175 -45.14 24.07 27.13
C ASP A 175 -45.69 22.87 26.32
N GLU A 176 -45.09 22.52 25.17
CA GLU A 176 -45.54 21.35 24.38
C GLU A 176 -44.82 20.03 24.72
N LEU A 177 -43.69 20.08 25.45
CA LEU A 177 -42.96 18.87 25.84
C LEU A 177 -43.63 18.07 26.97
N LEU A 178 -44.61 18.65 27.69
CA LEU A 178 -45.29 17.98 28.80
C LEU A 178 -46.54 17.17 28.39
N LYS A 179 -47.03 17.30 27.14
CA LYS A 179 -48.19 16.52 26.66
C LYS A 179 -47.83 15.22 25.94
N ALA A 180 -46.58 15.05 25.50
CA ALA A 180 -46.15 13.83 24.81
C ALA A 180 -45.69 12.70 25.75
N ALA A 181 -45.46 12.98 27.04
CA ALA A 181 -44.97 12.00 28.02
C ALA A 181 -46.08 11.34 28.85
N THR A 182 -47.36 11.52 28.51
CA THR A 182 -48.49 10.92 29.26
C THR A 182 -49.58 10.38 28.33
N SER A 183 -49.18 9.61 27.31
CA SER A 183 -50.06 8.66 26.62
C SER A 183 -49.24 7.64 25.86
N LEU A 184 -48.81 6.59 26.57
CA LEU A 184 -48.97 5.16 26.24
C LEU A 184 -48.15 4.31 27.22
#